data_AF-A0AAU5VXA9-F1
#
_entry.id   AF-A0AAU5VXA9-F1
#
_cell.length_a   1.000
_cell.length_b   1.000
_cell.length_c   1.000
_cell.angle_alpha   90.00
_cell.angle_beta   90.00
_cell.angle_gamma   90.00
#
_symmetry.space_group_name_H-M   'P 1'
#
loop_
_entity.id
_entity.type
_entity.pdbx_description
1 polymer ?
#
loop_
_entity_poly.entity_id
_entity_poly.type
_entity_poly.pdbx_seq_one_letter_code
_entity_poly.pdbx_strand_id
1 'polypeptide(L)'
;MSARLSTRRGFLTGALALSATAVVGAAPAVAAPARVLGTQDWMGAVPDATPLRRLTIPGTHNSGARFGGPWTACQNTTIAEQLTSGIRFLDVRCRISGDAYAIHHGASYQNLNFDDVLGACRDFLAQRPSETVLMRVKQEYSEESDAAFRRIFDIYLDGKGWRSLLRLDPTLPDLGGARGKVVLLADNGGLPGIRYADPALFDIQDDYMAEPFAKYPKIEAQFRKAAQQPGKLFMNYVSTAALLPPRSNADRLNPQVHAFLDGSEASGWTGLGIVPLDYPATRSGLVESLIRHNPTG
;
A
#
# COMPACT_ATOMS: atom_id res chain seq x y z
N MET A 1 46.00 -84.10 14.30
CA MET A 1 45.52 -84.78 13.07
C MET A 1 45.51 -83.72 11.97
N SER A 2 46.56 -83.64 11.15
CA SER A 2 46.62 -84.19 9.78
C SER A 2 45.39 -83.82 8.93
N ALA A 3 45.44 -83.26 7.73
CA ALA A 3 46.46 -82.72 6.85
C ALA A 3 45.67 -82.21 5.62
N ARG A 4 46.18 -81.20 4.91
CA ARG A 4 46.50 -81.29 3.47
C ARG A 4 46.67 -79.90 2.87
N LEU A 5 47.88 -79.70 2.37
CA LEU A 5 48.26 -78.68 1.41
C LEU A 5 47.52 -78.89 0.08
N SER A 6 47.16 -77.80 -0.57
CA SER A 6 47.17 -77.71 -2.04
C SER A 6 47.49 -76.28 -2.44
N THR A 7 48.67 -76.11 -3.02
CA THR A 7 49.17 -74.91 -3.69
C THR A 7 48.39 -74.63 -4.98
N ARG A 8 48.17 -73.35 -5.32
CA ARG A 8 48.29 -72.89 -6.71
C ARG A 8 48.59 -71.39 -6.84
N ARG A 9 49.61 -71.17 -7.66
CA ARG A 9 50.21 -69.96 -8.24
C ARG A 9 49.22 -68.84 -8.54
N GLY A 10 49.69 -67.61 -8.33
CA GLY A 10 48.94 -66.37 -8.55
C GLY A 10 48.91 -65.87 -9.98
N PHE A 11 48.27 -64.73 -10.14
CA PHE A 11 48.45 -63.76 -11.21
C PHE A 11 48.07 -62.38 -10.66
N LEU A 12 49.02 -61.44 -10.75
CA LEU A 12 48.80 -60.00 -10.57
C LEU A 12 48.15 -59.48 -11.86
N THR A 13 46.98 -58.88 -11.74
CA THR A 13 46.41 -57.99 -12.75
C THR A 13 45.98 -56.71 -12.06
N GLY A 14 46.74 -55.64 -12.32
CA GLY A 14 46.42 -54.29 -11.87
C GLY A 14 45.17 -53.78 -12.57
N ALA A 15 44.24 -53.24 -11.80
CA ALA A 15 43.14 -52.44 -12.31
C ALA A 15 43.50 -50.95 -12.10
N LEU A 16 43.72 -50.24 -13.21
CA LEU A 16 43.77 -48.78 -13.26
C LEU A 16 42.37 -48.24 -12.91
N ALA A 17 42.26 -47.58 -11.76
CA ALA A 17 41.08 -46.79 -11.42
C ALA A 17 41.12 -45.47 -12.22
N LEU A 18 40.28 -45.35 -13.25
CA LEU A 18 40.02 -44.10 -13.95
C LEU A 18 39.04 -43.26 -13.11
N SER A 19 39.56 -42.25 -12.44
CA SER A 19 38.77 -41.21 -11.78
C SER A 19 38.13 -40.30 -12.84
N ALA A 20 36.84 -40.47 -13.11
CA ALA A 20 36.09 -39.53 -13.94
C ALA A 20 35.71 -38.30 -13.10
N THR A 21 36.53 -37.26 -13.14
CA THR A 21 36.14 -35.91 -12.67
C THR A 21 35.17 -35.30 -13.66
N ALA A 22 33.87 -35.32 -13.34
CA ALA A 22 32.87 -34.54 -14.04
C ALA A 22 33.05 -33.06 -13.67
N VAL A 23 33.63 -32.28 -14.59
CA VAL A 23 33.62 -30.80 -14.50
C VAL A 23 32.21 -30.36 -14.90
N VAL A 24 31.35 -30.12 -13.91
CA VAL A 24 30.09 -29.40 -14.15
C VAL A 24 30.46 -27.95 -14.39
N GLY A 25 30.54 -27.57 -15.67
CA GLY A 25 30.65 -26.17 -16.07
C GLY A 25 29.40 -25.43 -15.60
N ALA A 26 29.53 -24.55 -14.61
CA ALA A 26 28.50 -23.60 -14.28
C ALA A 26 28.31 -22.67 -15.48
N ALA A 27 27.20 -22.82 -16.19
CA ALA A 27 26.80 -21.82 -17.18
C ALA A 27 26.70 -20.45 -16.48
N PRO A 28 27.17 -19.36 -17.10
CA PRO A 28 27.01 -18.04 -16.51
C PRO A 28 25.52 -17.79 -16.34
N ALA A 29 25.11 -17.42 -15.13
CA ALA A 29 23.74 -17.00 -14.85
C ALA A 29 23.46 -15.78 -15.73
N VAL A 30 22.71 -15.99 -16.82
CA VAL A 30 22.21 -14.91 -17.65
C VAL A 30 21.23 -14.15 -16.76
N ALA A 31 21.58 -12.93 -16.37
CA ALA A 31 20.70 -12.06 -15.61
C ALA A 31 19.36 -11.99 -16.35
N ALA A 32 18.27 -12.35 -15.67
CA ALA A 32 16.93 -12.16 -16.20
C ALA A 32 16.80 -10.70 -16.64
N PRO A 33 16.19 -10.41 -17.80
CA PRO A 33 16.00 -9.03 -18.23
C PRO A 33 15.31 -8.26 -17.11
N ALA A 34 15.82 -7.06 -16.80
CA ALA A 34 15.25 -6.21 -15.79
C ALA A 34 13.75 -6.04 -16.07
N ARG A 35 12.91 -6.49 -15.13
CA ARG A 35 11.47 -6.38 -15.24
C ARG A 35 11.11 -4.90 -15.40
N VAL A 36 10.46 -4.55 -16.51
CA VAL A 36 9.87 -3.21 -16.67
C VAL A 36 8.75 -3.10 -15.65
N LEU A 37 8.96 -2.25 -14.64
CA LEU A 37 7.96 -1.99 -13.61
C LEU A 37 6.84 -1.13 -14.19
N GLY A 38 5.60 -1.47 -13.85
CA GLY A 38 4.41 -0.69 -14.14
C GLY A 38 3.82 -0.08 -12.86
N THR A 39 2.62 0.48 -12.99
CA THR A 39 1.88 1.07 -11.86
C THR A 39 1.53 0.06 -10.77
N GLN A 40 1.43 -1.22 -11.08
CA GLN A 40 1.11 -2.27 -10.10
C GLN A 40 2.30 -2.72 -9.24
N ASP A 41 3.52 -2.31 -9.54
CA ASP A 41 4.77 -2.74 -8.90
C ASP A 41 5.80 -1.60 -8.79
N TRP A 42 5.31 -0.36 -8.75
CA TRP A 42 6.17 0.83 -8.79
C TRP A 42 7.09 0.97 -7.58
N MET A 43 6.68 0.49 -6.40
CA MET A 43 7.55 0.58 -5.21
C MET A 43 8.78 -0.34 -5.34
N GLY A 44 8.78 -1.31 -6.25
CA GLY A 44 9.94 -2.13 -6.57
C GLY A 44 11.14 -1.35 -7.13
N ALA A 45 10.93 -0.13 -7.64
CA ALA A 45 12.00 0.75 -8.14
C ALA A 45 12.69 1.57 -7.02
N VAL A 46 12.08 1.61 -5.84
CA VAL A 46 12.48 2.50 -4.74
C VAL A 46 13.33 1.73 -3.74
N PRO A 47 14.49 2.22 -3.28
CA PRO A 47 15.33 1.51 -2.31
C PRO A 47 14.65 1.24 -0.97
N ASP A 48 14.96 0.11 -0.34
CA ASP A 48 14.39 -0.31 0.95
C ASP A 48 14.61 0.72 2.07
N ALA A 49 15.78 1.36 2.09
CA ALA A 49 16.13 2.37 3.10
C ALA A 49 15.35 3.68 2.95
N THR A 50 14.50 3.83 1.92
CA THR A 50 13.72 5.06 1.70
C THR A 50 12.65 5.19 2.78
N PRO A 51 12.64 6.25 3.61
CA PRO A 51 11.60 6.45 4.61
C PRO A 51 10.23 6.62 3.94
N LEU A 52 9.15 6.02 4.48
CA LEU A 52 7.81 6.17 3.87
C LEU A 52 7.36 7.63 3.76
N ARG A 53 7.79 8.49 4.69
CA ARG A 53 7.55 9.95 4.64
C ARG A 53 8.25 10.69 3.49
N ARG A 54 9.09 10.02 2.72
CA ARG A 54 9.78 10.56 1.53
C ARG A 54 9.18 10.04 0.22
N LEU A 55 8.06 9.33 0.28
CA LEU A 55 7.34 8.82 -0.88
C LEU A 55 6.19 9.74 -1.29
N THR A 56 5.86 9.70 -2.57
CA THR A 56 4.58 10.18 -3.10
C THR A 56 3.68 8.96 -3.28
N ILE A 57 2.63 8.86 -2.47
CA ILE A 57 1.80 7.65 -2.36
C ILE A 57 0.40 8.00 -2.89
N PRO A 58 0.01 7.52 -4.09
CA PRO A 58 -1.35 7.62 -4.57
C PRO A 58 -2.31 6.91 -3.60
N GLY A 59 -3.39 7.60 -3.24
CA GLY A 59 -4.38 7.13 -2.28
C GLY A 59 -5.80 7.29 -2.79
N THR A 60 -6.74 6.59 -2.15
CA THR A 60 -8.18 6.80 -2.37
C THR A 60 -8.85 7.24 -1.07
N HIS A 61 -9.65 8.31 -1.15
CA HIS A 61 -10.54 8.73 -0.08
C HIS A 61 -11.76 7.79 -0.04
N ASN A 62 -12.19 7.41 1.16
CA ASN A 62 -13.31 6.47 1.34
C ASN A 62 -13.21 5.26 0.38
N SER A 63 -12.11 4.49 0.44
CA SER A 63 -11.71 3.56 -0.62
C SER A 63 -12.76 2.51 -0.98
N GLY A 64 -13.59 2.11 -0.02
CA GLY A 64 -14.68 1.16 -0.24
C GLY A 64 -15.99 1.79 -0.75
N ALA A 65 -16.11 3.13 -0.76
CA ALA A 65 -17.38 3.81 -0.98
C ALA A 65 -17.76 3.89 -2.46
N ARG A 66 -18.43 2.84 -2.94
CA ARG A 66 -18.87 2.68 -4.34
C ARG A 66 -20.39 2.77 -4.51
N PHE A 67 -21.13 2.82 -3.41
CA PHE A 67 -22.58 2.68 -3.38
C PHE A 67 -23.25 3.79 -2.53
N GLY A 68 -24.59 3.81 -2.51
CA GLY A 68 -25.36 4.82 -1.77
C GLY A 68 -25.64 6.10 -2.55
N GLY A 69 -25.46 6.09 -3.87
CA GLY A 69 -25.83 7.18 -4.77
C GLY A 69 -24.76 8.28 -4.92
N PRO A 70 -25.06 9.32 -5.74
CA PRO A 70 -24.07 10.34 -6.14
C PRO A 70 -23.45 11.14 -4.99
N TRP A 71 -24.13 11.22 -3.85
CA TRP A 71 -23.69 11.97 -2.67
C TRP A 71 -22.80 11.14 -1.72
N THR A 72 -22.75 9.83 -1.94
CA THR A 72 -22.05 8.88 -1.06
C THR A 72 -20.90 8.20 -1.80
N ALA A 73 -21.06 7.85 -3.07
CA ALA A 73 -20.02 7.15 -3.79
C ALA A 73 -18.81 8.08 -4.04
N CYS A 74 -17.63 7.59 -3.66
CA CYS A 74 -16.32 8.23 -3.84
C CYS A 74 -15.45 7.50 -4.86
N GLN A 75 -15.75 6.23 -5.14
CA GLN A 75 -14.95 5.36 -6.00
C GLN A 75 -15.85 4.58 -6.97
N ASN A 76 -15.33 4.27 -8.16
CA ASN A 76 -15.96 3.38 -9.13
C ASN A 76 -15.20 2.05 -9.33
N THR A 77 -14.13 1.84 -8.59
CA THR A 77 -13.25 0.67 -8.65
C THR A 77 -13.25 -0.08 -7.33
N THR A 78 -13.13 -1.41 -7.39
CA THR A 78 -12.90 -2.30 -6.25
C THR A 78 -11.54 -2.02 -5.61
N ILE A 79 -11.32 -2.50 -4.37
CA ILE A 79 -10.02 -2.41 -3.71
C ILE A 79 -8.91 -3.07 -4.54
N ALA A 80 -9.17 -4.23 -5.14
CA ALA A 80 -8.20 -4.93 -5.99
C ALA A 80 -7.82 -4.13 -7.24
N GLU A 81 -8.80 -3.49 -7.89
CA GLU A 81 -8.56 -2.62 -9.05
C GLU A 81 -7.77 -1.36 -8.65
N GLN A 82 -8.06 -0.76 -7.49
CA GLN A 82 -7.29 0.37 -6.96
C GLN A 82 -5.82 -0.01 -6.72
N LEU A 83 -5.57 -1.16 -6.07
CA LEU A 83 -4.20 -1.64 -5.83
C LEU A 83 -3.47 -1.91 -7.16
N THR A 84 -4.15 -2.53 -8.12
CA THR A 84 -3.58 -2.82 -9.45
C THR A 84 -3.28 -1.53 -10.23
N SER A 85 -4.06 -0.46 -10.04
CA SER A 85 -3.83 0.82 -10.71
C SER A 85 -2.70 1.66 -10.10
N GLY A 86 -2.13 1.23 -8.96
CA GLY A 86 -1.01 1.90 -8.30
C GLY A 86 -1.36 2.63 -7.00
N ILE A 87 -2.61 2.56 -6.55
CA ILE A 87 -3.01 3.05 -5.22
C ILE A 87 -2.31 2.23 -4.14
N ARG A 88 -1.72 2.91 -3.16
CA ARG A 88 -1.01 2.29 -2.02
C ARG A 88 -1.44 2.88 -0.67
N PHE A 89 -2.38 3.84 -0.67
CA PHE A 89 -3.07 4.30 0.52
C PHE A 89 -4.57 4.05 0.41
N LEU A 90 -5.16 3.43 1.43
CA LEU A 90 -6.60 3.17 1.53
C LEU A 90 -7.18 3.88 2.77
N ASP A 91 -8.19 4.73 2.57
CA ASP A 91 -9.02 5.31 3.63
C ASP A 91 -10.21 4.37 3.91
N VAL A 92 -10.06 3.49 4.89
CA VAL A 92 -11.04 2.45 5.23
C VAL A 92 -11.84 2.88 6.45
N ARG A 93 -13.16 2.96 6.27
CA ARG A 93 -14.08 3.52 7.26
C ARG A 93 -15.04 2.43 7.73
N CYS A 94 -14.88 2.03 8.97
CA CYS A 94 -15.52 0.86 9.56
C CYS A 94 -16.62 1.26 10.54
N ARG A 95 -17.74 0.55 10.49
CA ARG A 95 -18.76 0.56 11.53
C ARG A 95 -18.90 -0.84 12.11
N ILE A 96 -19.02 -0.94 13.43
CA ILE A 96 -19.28 -2.23 14.09
C ILE A 96 -20.66 -2.73 13.65
N SER A 97 -20.72 -3.98 13.21
CA SER A 97 -21.94 -4.72 12.88
C SER A 97 -21.81 -6.14 13.42
N GLY A 98 -22.40 -6.42 14.58
CA GLY A 98 -22.13 -7.64 15.33
C GLY A 98 -20.64 -7.76 15.67
N ASP A 99 -20.05 -8.91 15.36
CA ASP A 99 -18.62 -9.19 15.58
C ASP A 99 -17.74 -8.90 14.34
N ALA A 100 -18.18 -7.97 13.49
CA ALA A 100 -17.48 -7.61 12.27
C ALA A 100 -17.44 -6.09 12.06
N TYR A 101 -16.53 -5.67 11.19
CA TYR A 101 -16.52 -4.32 10.63
C TYR A 101 -17.16 -4.32 9.24
N ALA A 102 -18.28 -3.63 9.14
CA ALA A 102 -18.89 -3.26 7.87
C ALA A 102 -18.27 -1.95 7.37
N ILE A 103 -18.03 -1.83 6.06
CA ILE A 103 -17.48 -0.60 5.48
C ILE A 103 -18.61 0.37 5.15
N HIS A 104 -18.43 1.62 5.57
CA HIS A 104 -19.45 2.66 5.51
C HIS A 104 -18.90 3.98 4.95
N HIS A 105 -19.80 4.79 4.41
CA HIS A 105 -19.61 6.23 4.26
C HIS A 105 -20.84 6.92 4.87
N GLY A 106 -20.64 7.60 6.01
CA GLY A 106 -21.73 8.02 6.87
C GLY A 106 -22.65 6.83 7.23
N ALA A 107 -23.96 7.04 7.14
CA ALA A 107 -24.94 5.99 7.42
C ALA A 107 -24.95 4.84 6.39
N SER A 108 -24.34 5.02 5.23
CA SER A 108 -24.53 4.14 4.08
C SER A 108 -23.54 2.97 4.06
N TYR A 109 -24.05 1.75 4.16
CA TYR A 109 -23.27 0.52 3.99
C TYR A 109 -22.81 0.38 2.54
N GLN A 110 -21.53 0.04 2.35
CA GLN A 110 -20.87 0.01 1.04
C GLN A 110 -20.79 -1.38 0.42
N ASN A 111 -21.62 -2.32 0.86
CA ASN A 111 -21.67 -3.69 0.34
C ASN A 111 -20.32 -4.43 0.38
N LEU A 112 -19.46 -4.07 1.35
CA LEU A 112 -18.26 -4.83 1.68
C LEU A 112 -17.95 -4.74 3.18
N ASN A 113 -17.25 -5.75 3.69
CA ASN A 113 -16.74 -5.81 5.04
C ASN A 113 -15.21 -5.69 5.06
N PHE A 114 -14.64 -5.53 6.25
CA PHE A 114 -13.19 -5.37 6.40
C PHE A 114 -12.39 -6.60 5.95
N ASP A 115 -12.96 -7.81 6.06
CA ASP A 115 -12.35 -9.05 5.54
C ASP A 115 -12.13 -8.98 4.02
N ASP A 116 -13.06 -8.38 3.26
CA ASP A 116 -12.93 -8.23 1.81
C ASP A 116 -11.77 -7.29 1.46
N VAL A 117 -11.59 -6.22 2.24
CA VAL A 117 -10.48 -5.26 2.09
C VAL A 117 -9.15 -5.93 2.40
N LEU A 118 -9.06 -6.65 3.52
CA LEU A 118 -7.85 -7.37 3.93
C LEU A 118 -7.50 -8.49 2.95
N GLY A 119 -8.49 -9.22 2.45
CA GLY A 119 -8.34 -10.23 1.41
C GLY A 119 -7.72 -9.65 0.13
N ALA A 120 -8.26 -8.54 -0.37
CA ALA A 120 -7.71 -7.86 -1.54
C ALA A 120 -6.26 -7.39 -1.32
N CYS A 121 -5.94 -6.87 -0.12
CA CYS A 121 -4.57 -6.47 0.22
C CYS A 121 -3.62 -7.66 0.29
N ARG A 122 -4.02 -8.76 0.95
CA ARG A 122 -3.24 -10.00 1.03
C ARG A 122 -2.92 -10.54 -0.36
N ASP A 123 -3.94 -10.67 -1.20
CA ASP A 123 -3.80 -11.28 -2.51
C ASP A 123 -2.91 -10.43 -3.43
N PHE A 124 -3.02 -9.10 -3.33
CA PHE A 124 -2.15 -8.17 -4.02
C PHE A 124 -0.69 -8.27 -3.54
N LEU A 125 -0.45 -8.18 -2.23
CA LEU A 125 0.89 -8.20 -1.65
C LEU A 125 1.59 -9.55 -1.82
N ALA A 126 0.84 -10.67 -1.87
CA ALA A 126 1.39 -11.97 -2.21
C ALA A 126 1.91 -12.02 -3.66
N GLN A 127 1.24 -11.35 -4.59
CA GLN A 127 1.65 -11.27 -6.00
C GLN A 127 2.70 -10.18 -6.27
N ARG A 128 2.83 -9.23 -5.35
CA ARG A 128 3.65 -8.02 -5.46
C ARG A 128 4.37 -7.76 -4.12
N PRO A 129 5.28 -8.65 -3.69
CA PRO A 129 5.92 -8.56 -2.37
C PRO A 129 6.85 -7.35 -2.23
N SER A 130 7.21 -6.69 -3.33
CA SER A 130 7.91 -5.40 -3.29
C SER A 130 7.02 -4.28 -2.75
N GLU A 131 5.70 -4.40 -2.79
CA GLU A 131 4.80 -3.31 -2.46
C GLU A 131 4.45 -3.31 -0.97
N THR A 132 3.90 -2.19 -0.49
CA THR A 132 3.26 -2.08 0.83
C THR A 132 1.95 -1.31 0.68
N VAL A 133 0.98 -1.54 1.56
CA VAL A 133 -0.27 -0.76 1.59
C VAL A 133 -0.34 0.00 2.91
N LEU A 134 -0.55 1.31 2.87
CA LEU A 134 -0.91 2.09 4.05
C LEU A 134 -2.43 2.10 4.16
N MET A 135 -2.97 1.73 5.30
CA MET A 135 -4.42 1.64 5.49
C MET A 135 -4.81 2.44 6.72
N ARG A 136 -5.53 3.55 6.50
CA ARG A 136 -6.23 4.22 7.57
C ARG A 136 -7.46 3.40 7.93
N VAL A 137 -7.62 3.10 9.21
CA VAL A 137 -8.84 2.50 9.75
C VAL A 137 -9.49 3.48 10.71
N LYS A 138 -10.69 3.92 10.35
CA LYS A 138 -11.49 4.92 11.08
C LYS A 138 -12.80 4.31 11.56
N GLN A 139 -13.25 4.68 12.75
CA GLN A 139 -14.63 4.46 13.17
C GLN A 139 -15.57 5.44 12.47
N GLU A 140 -16.54 4.93 11.73
CA GLU A 140 -17.47 5.71 10.92
C GLU A 140 -18.89 5.65 11.51
N TYR A 141 -19.55 6.81 11.56
CA TYR A 141 -20.97 6.95 11.87
C TYR A 141 -21.44 6.11 13.08
N SER A 142 -20.70 6.22 14.19
CA SER A 142 -20.96 5.50 15.43
C SER A 142 -20.28 6.14 16.63
N GLU A 143 -20.86 5.93 17.81
CA GLU A 143 -20.37 6.40 19.12
C GLU A 143 -19.84 5.24 19.97
N GLU A 144 -19.50 4.11 19.34
CA GLU A 144 -18.92 2.95 20.00
C GLU A 144 -17.62 3.34 20.70
N SER A 145 -17.39 2.76 21.89
CA SER A 145 -16.16 3.03 22.65
C SER A 145 -14.93 2.47 21.95
N ASP A 146 -13.77 3.08 22.20
CA ASP A 146 -12.47 2.58 21.75
C ASP A 146 -12.24 1.12 22.16
N ALA A 147 -12.70 0.71 23.35
CA ALA A 147 -12.61 -0.67 23.82
C ALA A 147 -13.50 -1.63 23.01
N ALA A 148 -14.71 -1.21 22.65
CA ALA A 148 -15.60 -2.00 21.80
C ALA A 148 -15.05 -2.13 20.39
N PHE A 149 -14.56 -1.04 19.82
CA PHE A 149 -13.90 -1.04 18.53
C PHE A 149 -12.68 -1.96 18.57
N ARG A 150 -11.78 -1.80 19.55
CA ARG A 150 -10.60 -2.66 19.72
C ARG A 150 -10.96 -4.15 19.83
N ARG A 151 -11.98 -4.50 20.61
CA ARG A 151 -12.42 -5.91 20.75
C ARG A 151 -12.71 -6.54 19.39
N ILE A 152 -13.39 -5.84 18.50
CA ILE A 152 -13.67 -6.35 17.15
C ILE A 152 -12.36 -6.47 16.35
N PHE A 153 -11.45 -5.49 16.44
CA PHE A 153 -10.15 -5.58 15.77
C PHE A 153 -9.33 -6.80 16.22
N ASP A 154 -9.35 -7.14 17.52
CA ASP A 154 -8.65 -8.32 18.04
C ASP A 154 -9.21 -9.64 17.48
N ILE A 155 -10.52 -9.71 17.21
CA ILE A 155 -11.12 -10.85 16.50
C ILE A 155 -10.50 -10.98 15.10
N TYR A 156 -10.27 -9.88 14.38
CA TYR A 156 -9.57 -9.93 13.09
C TYR A 156 -8.14 -10.44 13.23
N LEU A 157 -7.41 -9.99 14.25
CA LEU A 157 -6.02 -10.37 14.45
C LEU A 157 -5.83 -11.86 14.77
N ASP A 158 -6.53 -12.33 15.81
CA ASP A 158 -6.35 -13.67 16.40
C ASP A 158 -7.39 -14.66 15.90
N GLY A 159 -8.67 -14.28 16.00
CA GLY A 159 -9.78 -15.17 15.64
C GLY A 159 -9.84 -15.48 14.15
N LYS A 160 -9.49 -14.51 13.30
CA LYS A 160 -9.50 -14.63 11.83
C LYS A 160 -8.10 -14.76 11.22
N GLY A 161 -7.04 -14.63 12.02
CA GLY A 161 -5.65 -14.87 11.58
C GLY A 161 -5.01 -13.77 10.75
N TRP A 162 -5.54 -12.53 10.75
CA TRP A 162 -5.01 -11.44 9.91
C TRP A 162 -3.73 -10.78 10.46
N ARG A 163 -3.28 -11.11 11.68
CA ARG A 163 -2.13 -10.45 12.30
C ARG A 163 -0.86 -10.46 11.44
N SER A 164 -0.58 -11.55 10.72
CA SER A 164 0.64 -11.67 9.92
C SER A 164 0.68 -10.70 8.74
N LEU A 165 -0.48 -10.27 8.23
CA LEU A 165 -0.57 -9.29 7.14
C LEU A 165 -0.28 -7.86 7.62
N LEU A 166 -0.64 -7.55 8.86
CA LEU A 166 -0.65 -6.19 9.38
C LEU A 166 0.66 -5.84 10.08
N ARG A 167 1.19 -4.66 9.79
CA ARG A 167 2.22 -4.00 10.61
C ARG A 167 1.53 -3.05 11.58
N LEU A 168 1.59 -3.41 12.87
CA LEU A 168 0.86 -2.75 13.97
C LEU A 168 1.77 -1.97 14.93
N ASP A 169 3.04 -1.83 14.56
CA ASP A 169 4.02 -1.03 15.29
C ASP A 169 3.67 0.46 15.18
N PRO A 170 3.77 1.25 16.27
CA PRO A 170 3.44 2.67 16.26
C PRO A 170 4.44 3.55 15.50
N THR A 171 5.59 3.00 15.11
CA THR A 171 6.64 3.73 14.40
C THR A 171 6.49 3.62 12.88
N LEU A 172 6.62 4.76 12.19
CA LEU A 172 6.63 4.82 10.74
C LEU A 172 7.92 4.17 10.20
N PRO A 173 7.82 3.04 9.47
CA PRO A 173 9.01 2.35 8.96
C PRO A 173 9.60 3.05 7.73
N ASP A 174 10.76 2.57 7.30
CA ASP A 174 11.19 2.69 5.92
C ASP A 174 10.40 1.74 5.01
N LEU A 175 10.63 1.84 3.70
CA LEU A 175 9.93 1.02 2.73
C LEU A 175 10.24 -0.47 2.93
N GLY A 176 11.50 -0.82 3.19
CA GLY A 176 11.95 -2.20 3.45
C GLY A 176 11.19 -2.85 4.60
N GLY A 177 11.06 -2.16 5.73
CA GLY A 177 10.29 -2.62 6.88
C GLY A 177 8.77 -2.65 6.68
N ALA A 178 8.27 -2.06 5.58
CA ALA A 178 6.85 -2.05 5.21
C ALA A 178 6.47 -3.10 4.15
N ARG A 179 7.42 -3.54 3.31
CA ARG A 179 7.13 -4.41 2.16
C ARG A 179 6.40 -5.70 2.56
N GLY A 180 5.44 -6.10 1.71
CA GLY A 180 4.62 -7.28 1.92
C GLY A 180 3.63 -7.16 3.10
N LYS A 181 3.48 -5.97 3.70
CA LYS A 181 2.56 -5.71 4.82
C LYS A 181 1.55 -4.62 4.49
N VAL A 182 0.49 -4.62 5.29
CA VAL A 182 -0.40 -3.47 5.44
C VAL A 182 0.05 -2.68 6.67
N VAL A 183 0.58 -1.47 6.47
CA VAL A 183 0.92 -0.54 7.55
C VAL A 183 -0.36 0.14 8.03
N LEU A 184 -0.75 -0.13 9.28
CA LEU A 184 -1.98 0.39 9.85
C LEU A 184 -1.79 1.83 10.35
N LEU A 185 -2.67 2.74 9.89
CA LEU A 185 -2.83 4.08 10.43
C LEU A 185 -4.11 4.13 11.26
N ALA A 186 -3.98 4.18 12.58
CA ALA A 186 -5.08 4.11 13.53
C ALA A 186 -5.78 5.46 13.70
N ASP A 187 -7.00 5.57 13.17
CA ASP A 187 -7.94 6.69 13.40
C ASP A 187 -9.12 6.26 14.30
N ASN A 188 -8.75 5.59 15.40
CA ASN A 188 -9.58 5.26 16.56
C ASN A 188 -8.62 5.04 17.75
N GLY A 189 -9.00 5.40 18.97
CA GLY A 189 -8.08 5.39 20.13
C GLY A 189 -7.72 4.00 20.63
N GLY A 190 -8.54 2.99 20.35
CA GLY A 190 -8.29 1.60 20.76
C GLY A 190 -7.39 0.82 19.81
N LEU A 191 -7.21 1.27 18.57
CA LEU A 191 -6.44 0.55 17.56
C LEU A 191 -4.92 0.65 17.80
N PRO A 192 -4.16 -0.43 17.51
CA PRO A 192 -2.70 -0.38 17.48
C PRO A 192 -2.20 0.25 16.17
N GLY A 193 -0.90 0.32 15.95
CA GLY A 193 -0.32 0.92 14.75
C GLY A 193 -0.01 2.40 14.89
N ILE A 194 0.29 3.04 13.75
CA ILE A 194 0.71 4.43 13.72
C ILE A 194 -0.50 5.31 14.01
N ARG A 195 -0.42 6.19 15.01
CA ARG A 195 -1.50 7.10 15.37
C ARG A 195 -1.75 8.08 14.21
N TYR A 196 -2.88 7.93 13.52
CA TYR A 196 -3.25 8.83 12.44
C TYR A 196 -3.43 10.26 12.99
N ALA A 197 -3.01 11.25 12.20
CA ALA A 197 -3.06 12.67 12.53
C ALA A 197 -2.28 13.08 13.81
N ASP A 198 -1.33 12.26 14.29
CA ASP A 198 -0.35 12.73 15.27
C ASP A 198 0.43 13.92 14.68
N PRO A 199 0.33 15.13 15.28
CA PRO A 199 0.98 16.33 14.75
C PRO A 199 2.52 16.24 14.78
N ALA A 200 3.11 15.33 15.56
CA ALA A 200 4.54 15.06 15.52
C ALA A 200 4.96 14.37 14.21
N LEU A 201 4.07 13.59 13.60
CA LEU A 201 4.36 12.80 12.41
C LEU A 201 3.72 13.35 11.13
N PHE A 202 2.48 13.83 11.21
CA PHE A 202 1.67 14.20 10.05
C PHE A 202 1.60 15.71 9.83
N ASP A 203 1.40 16.09 8.57
CA ASP A 203 0.96 17.41 8.15
C ASP A 203 -0.18 17.23 7.13
N ILE A 204 -1.39 17.63 7.51
CA ILE A 204 -2.62 17.23 6.82
C ILE A 204 -3.36 18.45 6.27
N GLN A 205 -3.60 18.43 4.97
CA GLN A 205 -4.60 19.27 4.31
C GLN A 205 -5.85 18.41 4.09
N ASP A 206 -6.92 18.68 4.84
CA ASP A 206 -8.22 18.01 4.72
C ASP A 206 -9.40 18.99 4.91
N ASP A 207 -9.35 20.16 4.26
CA ASP A 207 -10.52 21.03 4.22
C ASP A 207 -11.58 20.43 3.28
N TYR A 208 -12.36 19.47 3.78
CA TYR A 208 -13.34 18.73 3.01
C TYR A 208 -14.63 19.51 2.73
N MET A 209 -14.76 20.75 3.20
CA MET A 209 -15.93 21.60 2.95
C MET A 209 -15.66 22.74 1.97
N ALA A 210 -14.40 23.03 1.64
CA ALA A 210 -14.07 23.97 0.60
C ALA A 210 -14.54 23.46 -0.78
N GLU A 211 -15.30 24.29 -1.49
CA GLU A 211 -15.63 24.05 -2.90
C GLU A 211 -14.36 23.94 -3.76
N PRO A 212 -14.41 23.24 -4.92
CA PRO A 212 -13.23 22.99 -5.75
C PRO A 212 -12.33 24.21 -6.01
N PHE A 213 -12.92 25.38 -6.27
CA PHE A 213 -12.16 26.62 -6.50
C PHE A 213 -11.35 27.06 -5.27
N ALA A 214 -11.94 26.98 -4.06
CA ALA A 214 -11.26 27.35 -2.82
C ALA A 214 -10.35 26.22 -2.28
N LYS A 215 -10.66 24.97 -2.63
CA LYS A 215 -9.90 23.78 -2.25
C LYS A 215 -8.58 23.69 -3.00
N TYR A 216 -8.58 23.96 -4.31
CA TYR A 216 -7.41 23.74 -5.16
C TYR A 216 -6.15 24.52 -4.71
N PRO A 217 -6.19 25.81 -4.35
CA PRO A 217 -5.03 26.51 -3.82
C PRO A 217 -4.44 25.88 -2.55
N LYS A 218 -5.28 25.24 -1.72
CA LYS A 218 -4.83 24.53 -0.51
C LYS A 218 -4.10 23.23 -0.89
N ILE A 219 -4.59 22.54 -1.92
CA ILE A 219 -3.93 21.35 -2.47
C ILE A 219 -2.55 21.71 -3.01
N GLU A 220 -2.42 22.76 -3.82
CA GLU A 220 -1.12 23.19 -4.34
C GLU A 220 -0.17 23.64 -3.22
N ALA A 221 -0.68 24.41 -2.25
CA ALA A 221 0.11 24.86 -1.12
C ALA A 221 0.69 23.68 -0.32
N GLN A 222 -0.09 22.61 -0.15
CA GLN A 222 0.38 21.40 0.55
C GLN A 222 1.45 20.66 -0.26
N PHE A 223 1.35 20.60 -1.59
CA PHE A 223 2.43 20.05 -2.43
C PHE A 223 3.72 20.86 -2.33
N ARG A 224 3.62 22.20 -2.44
CA ARG A 224 4.76 23.12 -2.27
C ARG A 224 5.41 22.92 -0.91
N LYS A 225 4.60 22.83 0.16
CA LYS A 225 5.08 22.60 1.53
C LYS A 225 5.80 21.27 1.66
N ALA A 226 5.24 20.19 1.10
CA ALA A 226 5.86 18.86 1.12
C ALA A 226 7.23 18.84 0.43
N ALA A 227 7.35 19.49 -0.73
CA ALA A 227 8.60 19.57 -1.47
C ALA A 227 9.67 20.42 -0.75
N GLN A 228 9.27 21.52 -0.11
CA GLN A 228 10.19 22.50 0.49
C GLN A 228 10.57 22.19 1.95
N GLN A 229 9.71 21.48 2.68
CA GLN A 229 9.88 21.23 4.12
C GLN A 229 9.75 19.73 4.44
N PRO A 230 10.62 18.86 3.85
CA PRO A 230 10.53 17.43 4.08
C PRO A 230 10.78 17.10 5.56
N GLY A 231 10.05 16.13 6.10
CA GLY A 231 10.22 15.69 7.50
C GLY A 231 8.95 15.14 8.13
N LYS A 232 7.79 15.65 7.72
CA LYS A 232 6.47 15.09 8.06
C LYS A 232 6.05 14.06 7.01
N LEU A 233 5.15 13.16 7.41
CA LEU A 233 4.32 12.41 6.48
C LEU A 233 3.19 13.34 6.04
N PHE A 234 3.42 14.04 4.93
CA PHE A 234 2.40 14.92 4.35
C PHE A 234 1.21 14.10 3.85
N MET A 235 0.02 14.65 4.03
CA MET A 235 -1.19 14.13 3.43
C MET A 235 -2.00 15.27 2.83
N ASN A 236 -2.42 15.09 1.59
CA ASN A 236 -3.06 16.10 0.79
C ASN A 236 -4.35 15.54 0.21
N TYR A 237 -5.46 15.66 0.94
CA TYR A 237 -6.76 15.22 0.44
C TYR A 237 -7.18 16.13 -0.71
N VAL A 238 -7.26 15.54 -1.90
CA VAL A 238 -7.84 16.18 -3.07
C VAL A 238 -9.37 16.12 -3.01
N SER A 239 -9.91 15.06 -2.39
CA SER A 239 -11.34 14.92 -2.13
C SER A 239 -11.91 16.11 -1.35
N THR A 240 -13.16 16.43 -1.66
CA THR A 240 -13.97 17.40 -0.91
C THR A 240 -15.43 17.02 -1.04
N ALA A 241 -16.21 17.27 0.02
CA ALA A 241 -17.65 17.16 0.00
C ALA A 241 -18.25 18.46 -0.55
N ALA A 242 -17.95 19.61 0.08
CA ALA A 242 -18.43 20.93 -0.33
C ALA A 242 -19.93 21.02 -0.66
N LEU A 243 -20.76 20.18 -0.02
CA LEU A 243 -22.18 20.00 -0.37
C LEU A 243 -22.42 19.78 -1.87
N LEU A 244 -21.48 19.11 -2.55
CA LEU A 244 -21.58 18.65 -3.93
C LEU A 244 -21.34 17.12 -4.01
N PRO A 245 -21.85 16.45 -5.06
CA PRO A 245 -21.52 15.03 -5.29
C PRO A 245 -20.00 14.86 -5.39
N PRO A 246 -19.37 13.88 -4.69
CA PRO A 246 -17.91 13.68 -4.75
C PRO A 246 -17.38 13.55 -6.18
N ARG A 247 -18.15 12.92 -7.07
CA ARG A 247 -17.80 12.83 -8.50
C ARG A 247 -17.68 14.20 -9.18
N SER A 248 -18.60 15.12 -8.86
CA SER A 248 -18.60 16.49 -9.39
C SER A 248 -17.36 17.27 -8.93
N ASN A 249 -16.93 17.05 -7.69
CA ASN A 249 -15.72 17.66 -7.15
C ASN A 249 -14.46 17.07 -7.81
N ALA A 250 -14.38 15.74 -7.91
CA ALA A 250 -13.26 15.03 -8.54
C ALA A 250 -13.06 15.42 -10.01
N ASP A 251 -14.14 15.54 -10.79
CA ASP A 251 -14.07 15.93 -12.20
C ASP A 251 -13.51 17.36 -12.39
N ARG A 252 -13.54 18.21 -11.36
CA ARG A 252 -12.94 19.55 -11.36
C ARG A 252 -11.50 19.56 -10.82
N LEU A 253 -11.24 18.83 -9.74
CA LEU A 253 -9.96 18.87 -9.02
C LEU A 253 -8.90 17.95 -9.64
N ASN A 254 -9.26 16.71 -10.01
CA ASN A 254 -8.30 15.74 -10.52
C ASN A 254 -7.56 16.24 -11.78
N PRO A 255 -8.21 16.90 -12.77
CA PRO A 255 -7.49 17.46 -13.92
C PRO A 255 -6.52 18.57 -13.54
N GLN A 256 -6.88 19.43 -12.59
CA GLN A 256 -6.01 20.53 -12.13
C GLN A 256 -4.78 19.99 -11.40
N VAL A 257 -4.99 19.04 -10.48
CA VAL A 257 -3.89 18.35 -9.78
C VAL A 257 -2.97 17.64 -10.76
N HIS A 258 -3.54 16.92 -11.74
CA HIS A 258 -2.73 16.24 -12.77
C HIS A 258 -1.89 17.27 -13.56
N ALA A 259 -2.49 18.38 -14.01
CA ALA A 259 -1.78 19.42 -14.74
C ALA A 259 -0.67 20.09 -13.91
N PHE A 260 -0.90 20.29 -12.61
CA PHE A 260 0.09 20.84 -11.69
C PHE A 260 1.32 19.93 -11.52
N LEU A 261 1.07 18.64 -11.27
CA LEU A 261 2.13 17.64 -11.09
C LEU A 261 2.99 17.46 -12.36
N ASP A 262 2.36 17.54 -13.54
CA ASP A 262 3.06 17.47 -14.83
C ASP A 262 3.64 18.82 -15.29
N GLY A 263 3.39 19.89 -14.52
CA GLY A 263 3.88 21.23 -14.79
C GLY A 263 5.37 21.39 -14.48
N SER A 264 5.98 22.45 -15.04
CA SER A 264 7.39 22.76 -14.82
C SER A 264 7.72 23.07 -13.35
N GLU A 265 6.76 23.59 -12.58
CA GLU A 265 6.94 23.90 -11.16
C GLU A 265 7.24 22.63 -10.34
N ALA A 266 6.47 21.57 -10.54
CA ALA A 266 6.61 20.31 -9.81
C ALA A 266 7.73 19.41 -10.35
N SER A 267 8.36 19.80 -11.47
CA SER A 267 9.42 19.02 -12.10
C SER A 267 10.57 18.76 -11.14
N GLY A 268 10.92 17.48 -10.98
CA GLY A 268 11.98 17.02 -10.08
C GLY A 268 11.61 16.99 -8.60
N TRP A 269 10.40 17.40 -8.21
CA TRP A 269 9.95 17.23 -6.83
C TRP A 269 9.74 15.76 -6.51
N THR A 270 10.12 15.35 -5.30
CA THR A 270 9.89 14.00 -4.79
C THR A 270 9.38 14.05 -3.37
N GLY A 271 8.68 12.99 -2.94
CA GLY A 271 8.21 12.86 -1.58
C GLY A 271 7.09 13.83 -1.22
N LEU A 272 6.09 13.90 -2.08
CA LEU A 272 4.92 14.77 -1.94
C LEU A 272 3.89 14.26 -0.91
N GLY A 273 4.16 13.11 -0.30
CA GLY A 273 3.30 12.51 0.73
C GLY A 273 2.17 11.66 0.16
N ILE A 274 1.17 11.39 0.99
CA ILE A 274 -0.02 10.62 0.64
C ILE A 274 -1.03 11.55 -0.03
N VAL A 275 -1.58 11.13 -1.18
CA VAL A 275 -2.55 11.92 -1.95
C VAL A 275 -3.85 11.14 -2.13
N PRO A 276 -4.80 11.24 -1.18
CA PRO A 276 -6.10 10.60 -1.30
C PRO A 276 -7.00 11.31 -2.31
N LEU A 277 -7.51 10.55 -3.28
CA LEU A 277 -8.33 11.01 -4.41
C LEU A 277 -9.73 10.39 -4.36
N ASP A 278 -10.73 11.13 -4.84
CA ASP A 278 -12.00 10.57 -5.29
C ASP A 278 -11.89 10.23 -6.79
N TYR A 279 -12.41 9.08 -7.20
CA TYR A 279 -12.45 8.62 -8.60
C TYR A 279 -11.14 8.77 -9.41
N PRO A 280 -9.95 8.37 -8.91
CA PRO A 280 -8.70 8.54 -9.65
C PRO A 280 -8.71 7.84 -11.02
N ALA A 281 -9.45 6.72 -11.15
CA ALA A 281 -9.55 5.96 -12.39
C ALA A 281 -10.26 6.71 -13.55
N THR A 282 -10.94 7.83 -13.29
CA THR A 282 -11.58 8.64 -14.33
C THR A 282 -10.64 9.65 -14.97
N ARG A 283 -9.42 9.82 -14.42
CA ARG A 283 -8.38 10.68 -14.97
C ARG A 283 -7.15 9.84 -15.31
N SER A 284 -7.09 9.35 -16.54
CA SER A 284 -5.93 8.63 -17.06
C SER A 284 -4.63 9.43 -16.88
N GLY A 285 -3.56 8.76 -16.46
CA GLY A 285 -2.24 9.35 -16.23
C GLY A 285 -2.03 10.00 -14.86
N LEU A 286 -3.08 10.27 -14.08
CA LEU A 286 -2.94 10.97 -12.80
C LEU A 286 -2.18 10.13 -11.76
N VAL A 287 -2.46 8.83 -11.68
CA VAL A 287 -1.78 7.94 -10.74
C VAL A 287 -0.31 7.76 -11.15
N GLU A 288 -0.04 7.62 -12.44
CA GLU A 288 1.30 7.59 -13.01
C GLU A 288 2.07 8.87 -12.71
N SER A 289 1.44 10.04 -12.88
CA SER A 289 2.01 11.35 -12.57
C SER A 289 2.45 11.42 -11.11
N LEU A 290 1.60 11.02 -10.16
CA LEU A 290 1.97 10.94 -8.74
C LEU A 290 3.13 9.98 -8.49
N ILE A 291 3.13 8.80 -9.14
CA ILE A 291 4.20 7.80 -8.99
C ILE A 291 5.55 8.36 -9.44
N ARG A 292 5.60 9.19 -10.51
CA ARG A 292 6.85 9.81 -11.00
C ARG A 292 7.53 10.73 -9.97
N HIS A 293 6.81 11.22 -8.96
CA HIS A 293 7.36 12.01 -7.86
C HIS A 293 7.93 11.15 -6.72
N ASN A 294 8.41 9.94 -7.01
CA ASN A 294 9.15 9.11 -6.07
C ASN A 294 10.64 9.11 -6.40
N PRO A 295 11.53 9.00 -5.39
CA PRO A 295 12.95 8.82 -5.66
C PRO A 295 13.18 7.49 -6.39
N THR A 296 13.92 7.54 -7.49
CA THR A 296 14.44 6.34 -8.16
C THR A 296 15.78 5.96 -7.52
N GLY A 297 16.01 4.66 -7.33
CA GLY A 297 17.31 4.12 -6.95
C GLY A 297 18.35 4.24 -8.07
#